data_AF-L8JV92-F1
#
_entry.id   AF-L8JV92-F1
#
_cell.length_a   1.000
_cell.length_b   1.000
_cell.length_c   1.000
_cell.angle_alpha   90.00
_cell.angle_beta   90.00
_cell.angle_gamma   90.00
#
_symmetry.space_group_name_H-M   'P 1'
#
loop_
_entity.id
_entity.type
_entity.pdbx_description
1 polymer ?
#
loop_
_entity_poly.entity_id
_entity_poly.type
_entity_poly.pdbx_seq_one_letter_code
_entity_poly.pdbx_strand_id
1 'polypeptide(L)' 'MLELHKEILVTTGASTIIRAQSVQTLWSGYGEIKRYFLEGGNYPSVIVKHIQLPNGNKHPRGWNTPLSHQRKLNREEMV' A
#
# COMPACT_ATOMS: atom_id res chain seq x y z
N MET A 1 -3.12 8.13 -11.53
CA MET A 1 -4.26 7.19 -11.40
C MET A 1 -4.27 6.15 -12.52
N LEU A 2 -4.07 6.54 -13.78
CA LEU A 2 -4.00 5.63 -14.94
C LEU A 2 -2.86 4.59 -14.86
N GLU A 3 -1.68 4.98 -14.40
CA GLU A 3 -0.54 4.06 -14.30
C GLU A 3 -0.79 2.88 -13.35
N LEU A 4 -1.43 3.14 -12.20
CA LEU A 4 -1.79 2.07 -11.26
C LEU A 4 -2.81 1.10 -11.85
N HIS A 5 -3.79 1.58 -12.60
CA HIS A 5 -4.81 0.69 -13.18
C HIS A 5 -4.18 -0.25 -14.20
N LYS A 6 -3.25 0.25 -15.02
CA LYS A 6 -2.46 -0.59 -15.94
C LYS A 6 -1.65 -1.63 -15.17
N GLU A 7 -0.95 -1.21 -14.12
CA GLU A 7 -0.13 -2.11 -13.30
C GLU A 7 -0.96 -3.23 -12.66
N ILE A 8 -2.14 -2.89 -12.13
CA ILE A 8 -3.11 -3.88 -11.63
C ILE A 8 -3.48 -4.85 -12.74
N LEU A 9 -3.97 -4.37 -13.89
CA LEU A 9 -4.43 -5.22 -14.98
C LEU A 9 -3.33 -6.16 -15.50
N VAL A 10 -2.13 -5.64 -15.71
CA VAL A 10 -0.98 -6.42 -16.17
C VAL A 10 -0.58 -7.48 -15.14
N THR A 11 -0.46 -7.09 -13.86
CA THR A 11 -0.01 -8.00 -12.80
C THR A 11 -1.03 -9.09 -12.48
N THR A 12 -2.33 -8.77 -12.56
CA THR A 12 -3.40 -9.74 -12.28
C THR A 12 -3.84 -10.52 -13.52
N GLY A 13 -3.35 -10.15 -14.71
CA GLY A 13 -3.82 -10.70 -15.98
C GLY A 13 -5.31 -10.42 -16.26
N ALA A 14 -5.84 -9.34 -15.70
CA ALA A 14 -7.24 -8.98 -15.89
C ALA A 14 -7.38 -8.04 -17.09
N SER A 15 -8.53 -8.07 -17.75
CA SER A 15 -8.83 -7.23 -18.91
C SER A 15 -9.35 -5.86 -18.50
N THR A 16 -10.11 -5.79 -17.41
CA THR A 16 -10.72 -4.53 -16.95
C THR A 16 -10.93 -4.48 -15.44
N ILE A 17 -10.95 -3.25 -14.92
CA ILE A 17 -11.34 -2.91 -13.55
C ILE A 17 -12.76 -2.34 -13.64
N ILE A 18 -13.74 -3.08 -13.09
CA ILE A 18 -15.16 -2.70 -13.19
C ILE A 18 -15.60 -1.76 -12.06
N ARG A 19 -14.94 -1.84 -10.90
CA ARG A 19 -15.30 -1.05 -9.71
C ARG A 19 -14.11 -0.91 -8.78
N ALA A 20 -14.03 0.22 -8.09
CA ALA A 20 -13.17 0.39 -6.93
C ALA A 20 -14.01 0.68 -5.68
N GLN A 21 -13.59 0.18 -4.53
CA GLN A 21 -14.22 0.43 -3.24
C GLN A 21 -13.15 0.75 -2.20
N SER A 22 -13.31 1.87 -1.48
CA SER A 22 -12.46 2.15 -0.32
C SER A 22 -12.82 1.17 0.79
N VAL A 23 -11.80 0.51 1.33
CA VAL A 23 -11.95 -0.47 2.43
C VAL A 23 -11.63 0.22 3.74
N GLN A 24 -10.51 0.96 3.78
CA GLN A 24 -10.03 1.62 4.99
C GLN A 24 -9.07 2.75 4.65
N THR A 25 -9.15 3.88 5.36
CA THR A 25 -8.10 4.90 5.34
C THR A 25 -6.92 4.46 6.20
N LEU A 26 -5.70 4.68 5.70
CA LEU A 26 -4.49 4.46 6.49
C LEU A 26 -4.38 5.54 7.57
N TRP A 27 -3.71 5.20 8.66
CA TRP A 27 -3.49 6.13 9.76
C TRP A 27 -2.77 7.38 9.30
N SER A 28 -3.00 8.48 10.02
CA SER A 28 -2.25 9.73 9.84
C SER A 28 -2.26 10.30 8.42
N GLY A 29 -3.25 9.93 7.59
CA GLY A 29 -3.40 10.46 6.25
C GLY A 29 -2.43 9.88 5.21
N TYR A 30 -1.78 8.75 5.49
CA TYR A 30 -0.80 8.10 4.58
C TYR A 30 -1.44 7.42 3.36
N GLY A 31 -2.71 7.68 3.07
CA GLY A 31 -3.45 7.08 1.96
C GLY A 31 -4.53 6.11 2.43
N GLU A 32 -4.80 5.07 1.65
CA GLU A 32 -5.96 4.19 1.84
C GLU A 32 -5.75 2.79 1.24
N ILE A 33 -6.51 1.83 1.75
CA ILE A 33 -6.64 0.49 1.20
C ILE A 33 -7.91 0.46 0.35
N LYS A 34 -7.75 0.07 -0.92
CA LYS A 34 -8.86 -0.07 -1.88
C LYS A 34 -8.96 -1.50 -2.37
N ARG A 35 -10.20 -1.91 -2.63
CA ARG A 35 -10.51 -3.11 -3.40
C ARG A 35 -10.84 -2.71 -4.83
N TYR A 36 -10.18 -3.35 -5.78
CA TYR A 36 -10.50 -3.26 -7.20
C TYR A 36 -11.16 -4.56 -7.64
N PHE A 37 -12.35 -4.47 -8.21
CA PHE A 37 -13.06 -5.58 -8.80
C PHE A 37 -12.61 -5.72 -10.26
N LEU A 38 -12.30 -6.96 -10.65
CA LEU A 38 -11.63 -7.27 -11.91
C LEU A 38 -12.52 -8.20 -12.74
N GLU A 39 -12.37 -8.10 -14.06
CA GLU A 39 -13.00 -8.99 -15.03
C GLU A 39 -11.98 -9.43 -16.08
N GLY A 40 -12.14 -10.66 -16.59
CA GLY A 40 -11.28 -11.23 -17.62
C GLY A 40 -9.93 -11.74 -17.14
N GLY A 41 -9.76 -12.00 -15.83
CA GLY A 41 -8.55 -12.58 -15.25
C GLY A 41 -8.86 -13.66 -14.20
N ASN A 42 -7.81 -14.21 -13.58
CA ASN A 42 -7.94 -15.34 -12.64
C ASN A 42 -8.58 -14.98 -11.30
N TYR A 43 -8.58 -13.69 -10.93
CA TYR A 43 -9.08 -13.22 -9.65
C TYR A 43 -10.22 -12.23 -9.83
N PRO A 44 -11.32 -12.34 -9.06
CA PRO A 44 -12.46 -11.42 -9.18
C PRO A 44 -12.20 -10.05 -8.54
N SER A 45 -11.18 -9.93 -7.68
CA SER A 45 -10.77 -8.66 -7.11
C SER A 45 -9.34 -8.70 -6.56
N VAL A 46 -8.75 -7.53 -6.38
CA VAL A 46 -7.45 -7.34 -5.70
C VAL A 46 -7.56 -6.26 -4.62
N ILE A 47 -6.79 -6.40 -3.53
CA ILE A 47 -6.61 -5.37 -2.52
C ILE A 47 -5.31 -4.63 -2.80
N VAL A 48 -5.40 -3.31 -2.95
CA VAL A 48 -4.26 -2.42 -3.19
C VAL A 48 -4.12 -1.46 -2.01
N LYS A 49 -2.90 -1.40 -1.47
CA LYS A 49 -2.54 -0.45 -0.42
C LYS A 49 -1.92 0.79 -1.06
N HIS A 50 -2.69 1.87 -1.15
CA HIS A 50 -2.21 3.15 -1.66
C HIS A 50 -1.48 3.89 -0.55
N ILE A 51 -0.15 3.93 -0.62
CA ILE A 51 0.69 4.65 0.34
C ILE A 51 1.06 6.00 -0.28
N GLN A 52 0.51 7.07 0.27
CA GLN A 52 0.98 8.43 0.04
C GLN A 52 2.07 8.73 1.07
N LEU A 53 3.33 8.73 0.63
CA LEU A 53 4.41 9.26 1.44
C LEU A 53 4.26 10.79 1.48
N PRO A 54 4.16 11.42 2.65
CA PRO A 54 4.14 12.87 2.72
C PRO A 54 5.44 13.41 2.13
N ASN A 55 5.34 14.41 1.23
CA ASN A 55 6.47 15.07 0.56
C ASN A 55 7.40 15.87 1.52
N GLY A 56 7.39 15.56 2.80
CA GLY A 56 8.20 16.24 3.80
C GLY A 56 8.41 15.36 5.03
N ASN A 57 9.66 15.32 5.48
CA ASN A 57 10.20 14.69 6.68
C ASN A 57 9.56 15.13 8.02
N LYS A 58 8.27 15.45 8.07
CA LYS A 58 7.60 15.90 9.30
C LYS A 58 6.42 15.00 9.61
N HIS A 59 6.72 13.87 10.23
CA HIS A 59 5.75 13.15 11.02
C HIS A 59 5.39 14.03 12.25
N PRO A 60 4.12 14.40 12.49
CA PRO A 60 3.74 15.26 13.62
C PRO A 60 4.05 14.65 15.00
N ARG A 61 4.30 13.33 15.06
CA ARG A 61 4.76 12.61 16.27
C ARG A 61 6.19 12.04 16.21
N GLY A 62 7.04 12.48 15.28
CA GLY A 62 8.47 12.11 15.30
C GLY A 62 8.82 10.62 15.07
N TRP A 63 7.97 9.84 14.38
CA TRP A 63 8.19 8.39 14.19
C TRP A 63 9.45 8.04 13.36
N ASN A 64 10.05 9.02 12.69
CA ASN A 64 11.32 8.87 11.97
C ASN A 64 12.56 9.05 12.88
N THR A 65 12.44 8.86 14.20
CA THR A 65 13.64 8.69 15.03
C THR A 65 14.27 7.31 14.79
N PRO A 66 15.60 7.18 14.75
CA PRO A 66 16.33 5.92 14.46
C PRO A 66 16.11 4.79 15.49
N LEU A 67 15.26 4.98 16.49
CA LEU A 67 14.90 4.00 17.52
C LEU A 67 14.31 2.70 16.96
N SER A 68 13.54 2.76 15.86
CA SER A 68 13.01 1.55 15.21
C SER A 68 14.13 0.71 14.59
N HIS A 69 15.20 1.37 14.12
CA HIS A 69 16.35 0.71 13.53
C HIS A 69 17.20 0.03 14.62
N GLN A 70 17.41 0.70 15.77
CA GLN A 70 18.09 0.11 16.94
C GLN A 70 17.38 -1.11 17.51
N ARG A 71 16.04 -1.12 17.56
CA ARG A 71 15.28 -2.29 18.02
C ARG A 71 15.41 -3.52 17.11
N LYS A 72 15.75 -3.33 15.84
CA LYS A 72 15.90 -4.44 14.89
C LYS A 72 17.31 -5.06 14.96
N LEU A 73 18.34 -4.27 15.24
CA LEU A 73 19.72 -4.73 15.33
C LEU A 73 19.97 -5.63 16.56
N ASN A 74 19.31 -5.39 17.69
CA ASN A 74 19.47 -6.22 18.90
C ASN A 74 18.92 -7.66 18.77
N ARG A 75 18.31 -8.04 17.64
CA ARG A 75 17.69 -9.37 17.47
C ARG A 75 18.44 -10.32 16.55
N GLU A 76 19.50 -9.86 15.90
CA GLU A 76 20.37 -10.69 15.03
C GLU A 76 21.62 -11.22 15.75
N GLU A 77 21.84 -10.85 17.03
CA GLU A 77 23.04 -11.18 17.81
C GLU A 77 22.77 -12.16 18.98
N MET A 78 21.79 -13.06 18.83
CA MET A 78 21.69 -14.25 19.69
C MET A 78 21.58 -15.51 18.82
N VAL A 79 22.75 -15.99 18.40
CA VAL A 79 23.06 -17.42 18.20
C VAL A 79 23.40 -18.00 19.57
#